data_AF-A0A1I2X843-F1
#
_entry.id   AF-A0A1I2X843-F1
#
_cell.length_a   1.000
_cell.length_b   1.000
_cell.length_c   1.000
_cell.angle_alpha   90.00
_cell.angle_beta   90.00
_cell.angle_gamma   90.00
#
_symmetry.space_group_name_H-M   'P 1'
#
loop_
_entity.id
_entity.type
_entity.pdbx_description
1 polymer ?
#
loop_
_entity_poly.entity_id
_entity_poly.type
_entity_poly.pdbx_seq_one_letter_code
_entity_poly.pdbx_strand_id
1 'polypeptide(L)'
;MELTKQSISNHSRLIPGIEGYLTLIDKIEENKSIHPDIAIETCKSLLEGLCLKGLSLLSDKYINSKSLRTKCKNDLKILTNTAFDEVYTDYVESQVHESLANMLIDISVTQKIKDNAKRKVREQAIEAVAKVSAIRNERGDISHGRDYPKTQESSITLSKSISSITDGICSFMIEQIAEKYLLKLKTQDRLIYQDLTDFNDWLDEMHHVSTIKVDFSKILYENAYDKYEEYYYTEYIDLVETEEEATKEISDTLEEEAKEVIAEAIEAETSIEQPVPEKTEKSTEKKVEKLVTDFDEETFWTEDKIQALQEFAEAENLKVEELKVVVNEYLFSEKPPLRDDVAKTMLERPKLSELKTVVPSLTEKIMAFANDLKNPEAEA
;
A
#
# COMPACT_ATOMS: atom_id res chain seq x y z
N MET A 1 -10.82 17.83 -13.80
CA MET A 1 -10.98 16.36 -13.82
C MET A 1 -10.14 15.81 -12.68
N GLU A 2 -10.32 16.40 -11.50
CA GLU A 2 -9.40 16.22 -10.37
C GLU A 2 -9.66 14.88 -9.69
N LEU A 3 -10.94 14.56 -9.48
CA LEU A 3 -11.37 13.31 -8.86
C LEU A 3 -10.89 12.10 -9.67
N THR A 4 -11.03 12.17 -10.99
CA THR A 4 -10.57 11.10 -11.88
C THR A 4 -9.05 10.96 -11.85
N LYS A 5 -8.29 12.05 -11.87
CA LYS A 5 -6.81 12.01 -11.76
C LYS A 5 -6.38 11.37 -10.45
N GLN A 6 -7.02 11.76 -9.35
CA GLN A 6 -6.74 11.21 -8.03
C GLN A 6 -7.04 9.70 -7.97
N SER A 7 -8.21 9.26 -8.43
CA SER A 7 -8.56 7.84 -8.48
C SER A 7 -7.59 7.03 -9.37
N ILE A 8 -7.14 7.57 -10.50
CA ILE A 8 -6.11 6.93 -11.33
C ILE A 8 -4.80 6.79 -10.54
N SER A 9 -4.36 7.85 -9.87
CA SER A 9 -3.11 7.82 -9.09
C SER A 9 -3.18 6.76 -7.98
N ASN A 10 -4.29 6.72 -7.25
CA ASN A 10 -4.50 5.79 -6.14
C ASN A 10 -4.49 4.32 -6.60
N HIS A 11 -5.02 4.05 -7.79
CA HIS A 11 -5.20 2.68 -8.30
C HIS A 11 -4.30 2.31 -9.48
N SER A 12 -3.30 3.15 -9.77
CA SER A 12 -2.30 2.98 -10.84
C SER A 12 -1.60 1.62 -10.77
N ARG A 13 -1.21 1.21 -9.57
CA ARG A 13 -0.56 -0.08 -9.34
C ARG A 13 -1.52 -1.26 -9.51
N LEU A 14 -2.77 -1.12 -9.11
CA LEU A 14 -3.75 -2.21 -9.05
C LEU A 14 -4.42 -2.47 -10.40
N ILE A 15 -4.82 -1.42 -11.13
CA ILE A 15 -5.53 -1.55 -12.41
C ILE A 15 -4.51 -1.39 -13.54
N PRO A 16 -4.17 -2.46 -14.28
CA PRO A 16 -3.09 -2.40 -15.26
C PRO A 16 -3.36 -1.35 -16.35
N GLY A 17 -2.42 -0.44 -16.62
CA GLY A 17 -2.50 0.53 -17.72
C GLY A 17 -3.64 1.56 -17.61
N ILE A 18 -4.13 1.82 -16.40
CA ILE A 18 -5.15 2.85 -16.14
C ILE A 18 -4.59 4.28 -16.35
N GLU A 19 -3.28 4.46 -16.22
CA GLU A 19 -2.57 5.73 -16.41
C GLU A 19 -2.67 6.25 -17.84
N GLY A 20 -2.90 5.36 -18.82
CA GLY A 20 -3.11 5.75 -20.22
C GLY A 20 -4.27 6.74 -20.39
N TYR A 21 -5.26 6.71 -19.49
CA TYR A 21 -6.39 7.64 -19.50
C TYR A 21 -6.04 9.07 -19.09
N LEU A 22 -4.89 9.31 -18.46
CA LEU A 22 -4.41 10.67 -18.13
C LEU A 22 -4.31 11.54 -19.39
N THR A 23 -3.90 10.95 -20.52
CA THR A 23 -3.81 11.65 -21.81
C THR A 23 -5.16 12.20 -22.28
N LEU A 24 -6.26 11.45 -22.08
CA LEU A 24 -7.60 11.92 -22.39
C LEU A 24 -8.05 13.01 -21.41
N ILE A 25 -7.66 12.88 -20.15
CA ILE A 25 -8.00 13.87 -19.13
C ILE A 25 -7.33 15.21 -19.44
N ASP A 26 -6.03 15.22 -19.75
CA ASP A 26 -5.30 16.45 -20.07
C ASP A 26 -5.91 17.12 -21.31
N LYS A 27 -6.26 16.34 -22.33
CA LYS A 27 -6.98 16.83 -23.50
C LYS A 27 -8.34 17.46 -23.16
N ILE A 28 -9.10 16.92 -22.20
CA ILE A 28 -10.34 17.55 -21.71
C ILE A 28 -10.03 18.89 -21.06
N GLU A 29 -9.01 18.95 -20.19
CA GLU A 29 -8.70 20.15 -19.41
C GLU A 29 -8.17 21.32 -20.26
N GLU A 30 -7.36 21.01 -21.26
CA GLU A 30 -6.86 21.98 -22.24
C GLU A 30 -7.99 22.56 -23.09
N ASN A 31 -8.98 21.74 -23.46
CA ASN A 31 -10.01 22.12 -24.43
C ASN A 31 -11.30 22.64 -23.80
N LYS A 32 -11.56 22.39 -22.50
CA LYS A 32 -12.86 22.72 -21.85
C LYS A 32 -13.29 24.19 -21.98
N SER A 33 -12.34 25.11 -22.12
CA SER A 33 -12.59 26.56 -22.27
C SER A 33 -12.28 27.11 -23.66
N ILE A 34 -11.55 26.38 -24.50
CA ILE A 34 -11.06 26.84 -25.82
C ILE A 34 -11.84 26.17 -26.94
N HIS A 35 -11.97 24.85 -26.88
CA HIS A 35 -12.71 24.02 -27.84
C HIS A 35 -13.71 23.12 -27.10
N PRO A 36 -14.87 23.65 -26.68
CA PRO A 36 -15.89 22.94 -25.91
C PRO A 36 -16.31 21.59 -26.51
N ASP A 37 -16.42 21.50 -27.84
CA ASP A 37 -16.82 20.27 -28.54
C ASP A 37 -15.75 19.17 -28.41
N ILE A 38 -14.46 19.52 -28.51
CA ILE A 38 -13.34 18.58 -28.33
C ILE A 38 -13.33 18.03 -26.90
N ALA A 39 -13.59 18.88 -25.91
CA ALA A 39 -13.67 18.45 -24.51
C ALA A 39 -14.83 17.48 -24.29
N ILE A 40 -16.02 17.75 -24.85
CA ILE A 40 -17.20 16.87 -24.74
C ILE A 40 -16.96 15.54 -25.46
N GLU A 41 -16.36 15.55 -26.65
CA GLU A 41 -16.00 14.33 -27.37
C GLU A 41 -14.99 13.48 -26.59
N THR A 42 -14.00 14.12 -25.98
CA THR A 42 -12.98 13.43 -25.19
C THR A 42 -13.58 12.85 -23.89
N CYS A 43 -14.55 13.54 -23.27
CA CYS A 43 -15.31 12.99 -22.13
C CYS A 43 -16.03 11.68 -22.49
N LYS A 44 -16.63 11.61 -23.70
CA LYS A 44 -17.27 10.38 -24.20
C LYS A 44 -16.26 9.24 -24.38
N SER A 45 -15.12 9.53 -25.00
CA SER A 45 -14.06 8.52 -25.19
C SER A 45 -13.51 7.98 -23.87
N LEU A 46 -13.39 8.84 -22.86
CA LEU A 46 -12.98 8.43 -21.51
C LEU A 46 -13.99 7.46 -20.87
N LEU A 47 -15.29 7.79 -20.92
CA LEU A 47 -16.37 6.93 -20.40
C LEU A 47 -16.42 5.58 -21.12
N GLU A 48 -16.30 5.58 -22.45
CA GLU A 48 -16.25 4.37 -23.27
C GLU A 48 -15.06 3.49 -22.90
N GLY A 49 -13.88 4.11 -22.76
CA GLY A 49 -12.65 3.43 -22.37
C GLY A 49 -12.78 2.74 -21.01
N LEU A 50 -13.28 3.46 -20.00
CA LEU A 50 -13.47 2.89 -18.66
C LEU A 50 -14.51 1.75 -18.65
N CYS A 51 -15.62 1.88 -19.39
CA CYS A 51 -16.59 0.78 -19.55
C CYS A 51 -15.94 -0.47 -20.15
N LEU A 52 -15.15 -0.30 -21.21
CA LEU A 52 -14.44 -1.41 -21.85
C LEU A 52 -13.38 -2.00 -20.92
N LYS A 53 -12.67 -1.16 -20.16
CA LYS A 53 -11.65 -1.59 -19.21
C LYS A 53 -12.28 -2.45 -18.12
N GLY A 54 -13.34 -1.99 -17.48
CA GLY A 54 -14.07 -2.75 -16.48
C GLY A 54 -14.55 -4.10 -17.00
N LEU A 55 -15.18 -4.12 -18.18
CA LEU A 55 -15.64 -5.37 -18.80
C LEU A 55 -14.50 -6.33 -19.11
N SER A 56 -13.37 -5.82 -19.61
CA SER A 56 -12.20 -6.65 -19.95
C SER A 56 -11.53 -7.31 -18.75
N LEU A 57 -11.64 -6.70 -17.57
CA LEU A 57 -11.06 -7.24 -16.33
C LEU A 57 -12.06 -8.16 -15.59
N LEU A 58 -13.34 -7.79 -15.59
CA LEU A 58 -14.30 -8.33 -14.62
C LEU A 58 -15.41 -9.19 -15.22
N SER A 59 -15.79 -9.01 -16.49
CA SER A 59 -16.89 -9.79 -17.10
C SER A 59 -16.38 -10.95 -17.96
N ASP A 60 -16.47 -12.16 -17.43
CA ASP A 60 -16.10 -13.39 -18.17
C ASP A 60 -16.99 -13.58 -19.40
N LYS A 61 -18.26 -13.16 -19.33
CA LYS A 61 -19.20 -13.17 -20.46
C LYS A 61 -18.72 -12.27 -21.60
N TYR A 62 -18.19 -11.09 -21.28
CA TYR A 62 -17.60 -10.19 -22.27
C TYR A 62 -16.29 -10.77 -22.86
N ILE A 63 -15.43 -11.33 -22.01
CA ILE A 63 -14.15 -11.94 -22.41
C ILE A 63 -14.37 -13.15 -23.32
N ASN A 64 -15.38 -13.96 -23.07
CA ASN A 64 -15.62 -15.20 -23.82
C ASN A 64 -16.50 -15.01 -25.08
N SER A 65 -17.32 -13.95 -25.14
CA SER A 65 -18.25 -13.75 -26.28
C SER A 65 -17.75 -12.74 -27.31
N LYS A 66 -17.24 -13.23 -28.45
CA LYS A 66 -16.87 -12.38 -29.60
C LYS A 66 -18.06 -11.57 -30.14
N SER A 67 -19.26 -12.15 -30.12
CA SER A 67 -20.50 -11.47 -30.53
C SER A 67 -20.80 -10.27 -29.64
N LEU A 68 -20.69 -10.43 -28.31
CA LEU A 68 -20.91 -9.34 -27.36
C LEU A 68 -19.87 -8.23 -27.52
N ARG A 69 -18.58 -8.58 -27.67
CA ARG A 69 -17.53 -7.58 -27.95
C ARG A 69 -17.81 -6.75 -29.21
N THR A 70 -18.29 -7.39 -30.26
CA THR A 70 -18.63 -6.72 -31.52
C THR A 70 -19.82 -5.77 -31.33
N LYS A 71 -20.85 -6.18 -30.57
CA LYS A 71 -21.99 -5.32 -30.24
C LYS A 71 -21.57 -4.11 -29.41
N CYS A 72 -20.77 -4.31 -28.35
CA CYS A 72 -20.30 -3.21 -27.50
C CYS A 72 -19.41 -2.20 -28.27
N LYS A 73 -18.64 -2.64 -29.27
CA LYS A 73 -17.87 -1.72 -30.13
C LYS A 73 -18.75 -0.84 -31.02
N ASN A 74 -19.88 -1.36 -31.46
CA ASN A 74 -20.74 -0.69 -32.45
C ASN A 74 -21.89 0.09 -31.81
N ASP A 75 -22.26 -0.25 -30.57
CA ASP A 75 -23.41 0.32 -29.89
C ASP A 75 -23.04 0.72 -28.45
N LEU A 76 -22.93 2.04 -28.24
CA LEU A 76 -22.63 2.63 -26.95
C LEU A 76 -23.67 2.27 -25.88
N LYS A 77 -24.95 2.16 -26.25
CA LYS A 77 -26.02 1.83 -25.31
C LYS A 77 -25.87 0.39 -24.82
N ILE A 78 -25.48 -0.53 -25.70
CA ILE A 78 -25.18 -1.92 -25.32
C ILE A 78 -23.93 -1.96 -24.44
N LEU A 79 -22.88 -1.22 -24.79
CA LEU A 79 -21.65 -1.13 -23.99
C LEU A 79 -21.93 -0.66 -22.57
N THR A 80 -22.61 0.48 -22.42
CA THR A 80 -22.88 1.08 -21.11
C THR A 80 -23.80 0.20 -20.28
N ASN A 81 -24.88 -0.33 -20.86
CA ASN A 81 -25.76 -1.26 -20.13
C ASN A 81 -24.99 -2.50 -19.65
N THR A 82 -24.21 -3.13 -20.52
CA THR A 82 -23.45 -4.34 -20.17
C THR A 82 -22.40 -4.04 -19.10
N ALA A 83 -21.67 -2.92 -19.21
CA ALA A 83 -20.66 -2.54 -18.22
C ALA A 83 -21.31 -2.22 -16.86
N PHE A 84 -22.43 -1.49 -16.84
CA PHE A 84 -23.12 -1.20 -15.59
C PHE A 84 -23.76 -2.44 -14.97
N ASP A 85 -24.29 -3.36 -15.78
CA ASP A 85 -24.86 -4.62 -15.30
C ASP A 85 -23.81 -5.58 -14.73
N GLU A 86 -22.67 -5.72 -15.39
CA GLU A 86 -21.69 -6.75 -15.05
C GLU A 86 -20.56 -6.23 -14.15
N VAL A 87 -20.28 -4.92 -14.17
CA VAL A 87 -19.12 -4.32 -13.50
C VAL A 87 -19.54 -3.31 -12.45
N TYR A 88 -20.40 -2.34 -12.78
CA TYR A 88 -20.72 -1.24 -11.85
C TYR A 88 -21.97 -1.46 -11.00
N THR A 89 -22.37 -2.71 -10.82
CA THR A 89 -23.64 -3.07 -10.18
C THR A 89 -23.67 -2.95 -8.67
N ASP A 90 -22.55 -2.88 -7.94
CA ASP A 90 -22.56 -2.91 -6.47
C ASP A 90 -21.21 -2.46 -5.90
N TYR A 91 -21.18 -1.50 -4.95
CA TYR A 91 -20.56 -1.71 -3.60
C TYR A 91 -20.50 -0.47 -2.66
N VAL A 92 -20.67 0.78 -3.08
CA VAL A 92 -20.41 1.95 -2.19
C VAL A 92 -21.21 1.98 -0.87
N GLU A 93 -22.28 1.18 -0.73
CA GLU A 93 -23.04 1.06 0.51
C GLU A 93 -22.60 -0.07 1.47
N SER A 94 -21.92 -1.15 1.08
CA SER A 94 -21.81 -2.29 2.01
C SER A 94 -20.88 -2.07 3.22
N GLN A 95 -19.80 -1.28 3.08
CA GLN A 95 -18.93 -0.92 4.21
C GLN A 95 -19.54 0.19 5.08
N VAL A 96 -20.11 1.23 4.45
CA VAL A 96 -20.75 2.35 5.16
C VAL A 96 -22.04 1.90 5.84
N HIS A 97 -22.78 0.96 5.25
CA HIS A 97 -24.03 0.43 5.79
C HIS A 97 -23.84 -0.76 6.73
N GLU A 98 -22.74 -1.50 6.73
CA GLU A 98 -22.51 -2.48 7.81
C GLU A 98 -22.25 -1.74 9.14
N SER A 99 -21.48 -0.65 9.10
CA SER A 99 -21.31 0.25 10.26
C SER A 99 -22.59 1.01 10.63
N LEU A 100 -23.39 1.49 9.67
CA LEU A 100 -24.65 2.21 9.95
C LEU A 100 -25.84 1.29 10.26
N ALA A 101 -25.93 0.09 9.67
CA ALA A 101 -26.98 -0.90 9.94
C ALA A 101 -26.75 -1.66 11.25
N ASN A 102 -25.50 -1.80 11.71
CA ASN A 102 -25.22 -2.20 13.08
C ASN A 102 -25.68 -1.14 14.11
N MET A 103 -25.92 0.10 13.66
CA MET A 103 -26.33 1.23 14.51
C MET A 103 -27.82 1.57 14.43
N LEU A 104 -28.55 1.16 13.37
CA LEU A 104 -29.95 1.53 13.16
C LEU A 104 -30.84 0.36 12.74
N ILE A 105 -31.92 0.19 13.51
CA ILE A 105 -32.93 -0.86 13.44
C ILE A 105 -33.75 -0.79 12.13
N ASP A 106 -34.05 -1.98 11.61
CA ASP A 106 -34.94 -2.38 10.51
C ASP A 106 -34.33 -2.52 9.10
N ILE A 107 -33.73 -3.70 8.91
CA ILE A 107 -33.01 -4.20 7.72
C ILE A 107 -33.92 -4.24 6.47
N SER A 108 -35.24 -4.39 6.63
CA SER A 108 -36.16 -4.67 5.52
C SER A 108 -36.58 -3.42 4.72
N VAL A 109 -36.78 -2.30 5.42
CA VAL A 109 -37.16 -1.00 4.81
C VAL A 109 -35.94 -0.36 4.17
N THR A 110 -34.79 -0.45 4.85
CA THR A 110 -33.50 0.03 4.36
C THR A 110 -33.13 -0.66 3.05
N GLN A 111 -33.28 -1.98 2.94
CA GLN A 111 -32.98 -2.71 1.70
C GLN A 111 -33.88 -2.31 0.52
N LYS A 112 -35.18 -2.04 0.74
CA LYS A 112 -36.08 -1.57 -0.33
C LYS A 112 -35.79 -0.15 -0.78
N ILE A 113 -35.39 0.73 0.15
CA ILE A 113 -34.97 2.10 -0.17
C ILE A 113 -33.64 2.04 -0.93
N LYS A 114 -32.72 1.18 -0.50
CA LYS A 114 -31.45 0.85 -1.17
C LYS A 114 -31.67 0.44 -2.61
N ASP A 115 -32.47 -0.58 -2.86
CA ASP A 115 -32.72 -1.11 -4.21
C ASP A 115 -33.38 -0.06 -5.13
N ASN A 116 -34.23 0.80 -4.57
CA ASN A 116 -34.82 1.91 -5.33
C ASN A 116 -33.83 3.04 -5.62
N ALA A 117 -32.95 3.39 -4.68
CA ALA A 117 -31.90 4.37 -4.88
C ALA A 117 -30.88 3.87 -5.92
N LYS A 118 -30.42 2.62 -5.80
CA LYS A 118 -29.56 1.93 -6.77
C LYS A 118 -30.11 2.02 -8.18
N ARG A 119 -31.38 1.62 -8.35
CA ARG A 119 -32.05 1.66 -9.65
C ARG A 119 -32.10 3.07 -10.22
N LYS A 120 -32.45 4.08 -9.39
CA LYS A 120 -32.51 5.47 -9.84
C LYS A 120 -31.16 6.05 -10.24
N VAL A 121 -30.10 5.83 -9.45
CA VAL A 121 -28.75 6.32 -9.77
C VAL A 121 -28.26 5.69 -11.07
N ARG A 122 -28.46 4.37 -11.22
CA ARG A 122 -28.17 3.65 -12.47
C ARG A 122 -28.93 4.22 -13.66
N GLU A 123 -30.25 4.38 -13.54
CA GLU A 123 -31.10 4.93 -14.60
C GLU A 123 -30.65 6.35 -15.00
N GLN A 124 -30.35 7.20 -14.01
CA GLN A 124 -29.87 8.57 -14.26
C GLN A 124 -28.49 8.61 -14.89
N ALA A 125 -27.56 7.73 -14.49
CA ALA A 125 -26.24 7.64 -15.10
C ALA A 125 -26.32 7.21 -16.57
N ILE A 126 -27.11 6.16 -16.86
CA ILE A 126 -27.36 5.70 -18.24
C ILE A 126 -27.98 6.82 -19.07
N GLU A 127 -28.97 7.54 -18.53
CA GLU A 127 -29.61 8.65 -19.22
C GLU A 127 -28.66 9.83 -19.44
N ALA A 128 -27.81 10.16 -18.47
CA ALA A 128 -26.80 11.22 -18.60
C ALA A 128 -25.79 10.89 -19.69
N VAL A 129 -25.28 9.64 -19.73
CA VAL A 129 -24.37 9.18 -20.78
C VAL A 129 -25.06 9.21 -22.15
N ALA A 130 -26.32 8.79 -22.23
CA ALA A 130 -27.09 8.85 -23.46
C ALA A 130 -27.28 10.30 -23.95
N LYS A 131 -27.54 11.25 -23.04
CA LYS A 131 -27.66 12.69 -23.36
C LYS A 131 -26.34 13.29 -23.81
N VAL A 132 -25.23 12.97 -23.15
CA VAL A 132 -23.89 13.39 -23.58
C VAL A 132 -23.57 12.83 -24.97
N SER A 133 -23.92 11.56 -25.21
CA SER A 133 -23.74 10.95 -26.54
C SER A 133 -24.63 11.60 -27.61
N ALA A 134 -25.87 11.97 -27.28
CA ALA A 134 -26.76 12.67 -28.20
C ALA A 134 -26.20 14.07 -28.54
N ILE A 135 -25.77 14.84 -27.53
CA ILE A 135 -25.11 16.14 -27.71
C ILE A 135 -23.87 16.01 -28.59
N ARG A 136 -23.02 15.00 -28.33
CA ARG A 136 -21.85 14.70 -29.17
C ARG A 136 -22.27 14.37 -30.61
N ASN A 137 -23.28 13.53 -30.79
CA ASN A 137 -23.76 13.17 -32.12
C ASN A 137 -24.40 14.36 -32.84
N GLU A 138 -24.96 15.35 -32.14
CA GLU A 138 -25.52 16.56 -32.75
C GLU A 138 -24.46 17.63 -33.03
N ARG A 139 -23.38 17.71 -32.24
CA ARG A 139 -22.46 18.87 -32.22
C ARG A 139 -20.98 18.57 -32.44
N GLY A 140 -20.58 17.30 -32.49
CA GLY A 140 -19.18 16.87 -32.59
C GLY A 140 -18.48 17.27 -33.89
N ASP A 141 -17.19 17.64 -33.79
CA ASP A 141 -16.31 17.99 -34.91
C ASP A 141 -15.74 16.76 -35.63
N ILE A 142 -15.46 15.69 -34.88
CA ILE A 142 -14.60 14.59 -35.35
C ILE A 142 -15.45 13.40 -35.82
N SER A 143 -16.77 13.59 -35.88
CA SER A 143 -17.76 12.51 -35.96
C SER A 143 -18.55 12.61 -37.26
N HIS A 144 -18.16 11.81 -38.26
CA HIS A 144 -18.79 11.70 -39.59
C HIS A 144 -18.80 12.99 -40.42
N GLY A 145 -17.65 13.34 -41.00
CA GLY A 145 -17.50 14.23 -42.18
C GLY A 145 -18.64 15.22 -42.41
N ARG A 146 -18.81 16.18 -41.48
CA ARG A 146 -19.86 17.21 -41.57
C ARG A 146 -19.36 18.43 -42.30
N ASP A 147 -20.28 19.08 -43.02
CA ASP A 147 -20.02 20.34 -43.70
C ASP A 147 -19.69 21.46 -42.69
N TYR A 148 -18.57 22.13 -42.93
CA TYR A 148 -18.14 23.32 -42.21
C TYR A 148 -18.60 24.57 -42.98
N PRO A 149 -19.07 25.64 -42.31
CA PRO A 149 -19.15 25.85 -40.86
C PRO A 149 -20.37 25.22 -40.17
N LYS A 150 -20.23 24.86 -38.90
CA LYS A 150 -21.30 24.29 -38.08
C LYS A 150 -22.46 25.27 -37.88
N THR A 151 -23.67 24.73 -37.76
CA THR A 151 -24.89 25.50 -37.42
C THR A 151 -25.01 25.85 -35.94
N GLN A 152 -24.35 25.11 -35.04
CA GLN A 152 -24.38 25.36 -33.59
C GLN A 152 -23.11 24.87 -32.91
N GLU A 153 -22.46 25.73 -32.12
CA GLU A 153 -21.30 25.40 -31.28
C GLU A 153 -21.72 25.12 -29.83
N SER A 154 -20.97 24.28 -29.11
CA SER A 154 -21.20 24.07 -27.68
C SER A 154 -20.69 25.25 -26.86
N SER A 155 -21.48 25.67 -25.87
CA SER A 155 -21.06 26.73 -24.95
C SER A 155 -19.97 26.23 -24.00
N ILE A 156 -19.09 27.15 -23.58
CA ILE A 156 -18.06 26.89 -22.55
C ILE A 156 -18.71 26.38 -21.25
N THR A 157 -19.86 26.94 -20.86
CA THR A 157 -20.59 26.52 -19.67
C THR A 157 -21.04 25.06 -19.78
N LEU A 158 -21.58 24.65 -20.93
CA LEU A 158 -22.00 23.28 -21.16
C LEU A 158 -20.82 22.30 -21.09
N SER A 159 -19.69 22.64 -21.74
CA SER A 159 -18.47 21.83 -21.70
C SER A 159 -17.93 21.65 -20.27
N LYS A 160 -17.90 22.74 -19.48
CA LYS A 160 -17.49 22.67 -18.06
C LYS A 160 -18.44 21.79 -17.23
N SER A 161 -19.75 21.90 -17.43
CA SER A 161 -20.73 21.05 -16.75
C SER A 161 -20.57 19.57 -17.13
N ILE A 162 -20.43 19.25 -18.42
CA ILE A 162 -20.21 17.88 -18.89
C ILE A 162 -18.89 17.33 -18.34
N SER A 163 -17.83 18.13 -18.32
CA SER A 163 -16.54 17.72 -17.75
C SER A 163 -16.68 17.40 -16.25
N SER A 164 -17.38 18.23 -15.47
CA SER A 164 -17.59 17.99 -14.04
C SER A 164 -18.43 16.74 -13.76
N ILE A 165 -19.47 16.49 -14.57
CA ILE A 165 -20.29 15.27 -14.45
C ILE A 165 -19.45 14.04 -14.80
N THR A 166 -18.66 14.14 -15.87
CA THR A 166 -17.76 13.06 -16.31
C THR A 166 -16.71 12.76 -15.25
N ASP A 167 -16.17 13.78 -14.58
CA ASP A 167 -15.19 13.61 -13.50
C ASP A 167 -15.72 12.73 -12.36
N GLY A 168 -16.94 13.01 -11.90
CA GLY A 168 -17.57 12.24 -10.84
C GLY A 168 -17.89 10.79 -11.27
N ILE A 169 -18.40 10.60 -12.49
CA ILE A 169 -18.72 9.26 -13.01
C ILE A 169 -17.45 8.44 -13.19
N CYS A 170 -16.41 9.00 -13.80
CA CYS A 170 -15.16 8.28 -14.07
C CYS A 170 -14.40 7.92 -12.79
N SER A 171 -14.32 8.84 -11.82
CA SER A 171 -13.76 8.53 -10.49
C SER A 171 -14.48 7.34 -9.85
N PHE A 172 -15.82 7.38 -9.79
CA PHE A 172 -16.62 6.26 -9.27
C PHE A 172 -16.35 4.95 -10.03
N MET A 173 -16.30 4.98 -11.36
CA MET A 173 -16.02 3.78 -12.17
C MET A 173 -14.65 3.19 -11.87
N ILE A 174 -13.62 4.01 -11.64
CA ILE A 174 -12.27 3.52 -11.34
C ILE A 174 -12.23 2.83 -9.99
N GLU A 175 -12.80 3.44 -8.95
CA GLU A 175 -12.90 2.83 -7.61
C GLU A 175 -13.59 1.47 -7.68
N GLN A 176 -14.70 1.37 -8.43
CA GLN A 176 -15.43 0.11 -8.59
C GLN A 176 -14.65 -0.95 -9.37
N ILE A 177 -13.86 -0.56 -10.37
CA ILE A 177 -12.96 -1.51 -11.06
C ILE A 177 -11.91 -2.01 -10.07
N ALA A 178 -11.27 -1.12 -9.32
CA ALA A 178 -10.22 -1.47 -8.36
C ALA A 178 -10.73 -2.50 -7.33
N GLU A 179 -11.83 -2.20 -6.65
CA GLU A 179 -12.39 -3.07 -5.61
C GLU A 179 -12.75 -4.45 -6.15
N LYS A 180 -13.49 -4.51 -7.26
CA LYS A 180 -13.92 -5.79 -7.84
C LYS A 180 -12.77 -6.58 -8.42
N TYR A 181 -11.76 -5.89 -8.95
CA TYR A 181 -10.56 -6.54 -9.47
C TYR A 181 -9.74 -7.16 -8.36
N LEU A 182 -9.58 -6.45 -7.24
CA LEU A 182 -8.95 -6.98 -6.04
C LEU A 182 -9.69 -8.22 -5.50
N LEU A 183 -11.02 -8.17 -5.43
CA LEU A 183 -11.84 -9.32 -5.05
C LEU A 183 -11.65 -10.51 -6.00
N LYS A 184 -11.63 -10.26 -7.32
CA LYS A 184 -11.41 -11.29 -8.33
C LYS A 184 -10.06 -11.98 -8.16
N LEU A 185 -8.99 -11.22 -7.91
CA LEU A 185 -7.66 -11.76 -7.65
C LEU A 185 -7.66 -12.64 -6.40
N LYS A 186 -8.24 -12.17 -5.30
CA LYS A 186 -8.38 -12.93 -4.04
C LYS A 186 -9.15 -14.24 -4.22
N THR A 187 -10.22 -14.24 -5.01
CA THR A 187 -11.02 -15.46 -5.25
C THR A 187 -10.34 -16.48 -6.16
N GLN A 188 -9.30 -16.08 -6.89
CA GLN A 188 -8.55 -16.95 -7.80
C GLN A 188 -7.25 -17.46 -7.18
N ASP A 189 -7.04 -17.26 -5.87
CA ASP A 189 -5.77 -17.50 -5.15
C ASP A 189 -4.56 -16.88 -5.86
N ARG A 190 -4.77 -15.82 -6.66
CA ARG A 190 -3.68 -15.15 -7.36
C ARG A 190 -2.92 -14.26 -6.39
N LEU A 191 -1.59 -14.33 -6.47
CA LEU A 191 -0.68 -13.44 -5.77
C LEU A 191 -1.02 -11.98 -6.10
N ILE A 192 -1.15 -11.14 -5.07
CA ILE A 192 -1.44 -9.71 -5.23
C ILE A 192 -0.11 -8.97 -5.24
N TYR A 193 0.25 -8.41 -6.41
CA TYR A 193 1.53 -7.71 -6.58
C TYR A 193 1.79 -6.65 -5.49
N GLN A 194 0.78 -5.87 -5.09
CA GLN A 194 0.95 -4.81 -4.08
C GLN A 194 1.26 -5.33 -2.67
N ASP A 195 0.80 -6.54 -2.34
CA ASP A 195 0.97 -7.12 -1.01
C ASP A 195 2.35 -7.81 -0.86
N LEU A 196 3.07 -8.01 -1.96
CA LEU A 196 4.32 -8.76 -2.04
C LEU A 196 5.52 -7.84 -2.28
N THR A 197 5.66 -6.78 -1.48
CA THR A 197 6.66 -5.73 -1.70
C THR A 197 8.08 -6.28 -1.61
N ASP A 198 8.37 -7.06 -0.56
CA ASP A 198 9.70 -7.65 -0.33
C ASP A 198 10.10 -8.62 -1.46
N PHE A 199 9.16 -9.44 -1.93
CA PHE A 199 9.39 -10.34 -3.06
C PHE A 199 9.65 -9.58 -4.36
N ASN A 200 8.89 -8.51 -4.63
CA ASN A 200 9.06 -7.71 -5.83
C ASN A 200 10.43 -7.03 -5.84
N ASP A 201 10.83 -6.45 -4.71
CA ASP A 201 12.11 -5.79 -4.56
C ASP A 201 13.26 -6.81 -4.75
N TRP A 202 13.16 -7.99 -4.15
CA TRP A 202 14.11 -9.10 -4.37
C TRP A 202 14.23 -9.49 -5.85
N LEU A 203 13.10 -9.66 -6.53
CA LEU A 203 13.06 -10.08 -7.93
C LEU A 203 13.61 -8.99 -8.86
N ASP A 204 13.38 -7.72 -8.53
CA ASP A 204 13.92 -6.56 -9.25
C ASP A 204 15.42 -6.39 -9.03
N GLU A 205 15.92 -6.62 -7.82
CA GLU A 205 17.35 -6.57 -7.50
C GLU A 205 18.14 -7.70 -8.20
N MET A 206 17.61 -8.93 -8.17
CA MET A 206 18.24 -10.08 -8.82
C MET A 206 18.38 -9.90 -10.34
N HIS A 207 17.42 -9.21 -10.96
CA HIS A 207 17.37 -8.98 -12.41
C HIS A 207 17.73 -7.56 -12.84
N HIS A 208 18.31 -6.76 -11.95
CA HIS A 208 18.69 -5.39 -12.25
C HIS A 208 19.78 -5.33 -13.34
N VAL A 209 19.42 -4.82 -14.53
CA VAL A 209 20.37 -4.57 -15.61
C VAL A 209 20.93 -3.15 -15.45
N SER A 210 22.25 -3.01 -15.29
CA SER A 210 22.96 -1.77 -14.94
C SER A 210 22.73 -0.55 -15.87
N THR A 211 22.00 -0.70 -16.96
CA THR A 211 21.82 0.32 -17.99
C THR A 211 20.40 0.89 -18.05
N ILE A 212 19.39 0.17 -17.53
CA ILE A 212 17.99 0.59 -17.60
C ILE A 212 17.30 0.17 -16.32
N LYS A 213 16.73 1.14 -15.58
CA LYS A 213 15.83 0.84 -14.47
C LYS A 213 14.53 0.27 -15.04
N VAL A 214 14.38 -1.03 -14.95
CA VAL A 214 13.18 -1.76 -15.37
C VAL A 214 12.65 -2.48 -14.14
N ASP A 215 11.37 -2.27 -13.83
CA ASP A 215 10.67 -3.03 -12.80
C ASP A 215 10.35 -4.42 -13.40
N PHE A 216 11.33 -5.32 -13.34
CA PHE A 216 11.28 -6.66 -13.89
C PHE A 216 10.13 -7.47 -13.28
N SER A 217 9.95 -7.39 -11.95
CA SER A 217 8.87 -7.98 -11.18
C SER A 217 7.50 -7.60 -11.77
N LYS A 218 7.30 -6.31 -12.05
CA LYS A 218 6.05 -5.77 -12.61
C LYS A 218 5.80 -6.27 -14.03
N ILE A 219 6.84 -6.30 -14.88
CA ILE A 219 6.72 -6.83 -16.24
C ILE A 219 6.32 -8.30 -16.21
N LEU A 220 6.93 -9.09 -15.33
CA LEU A 220 6.64 -10.51 -15.20
C LEU A 220 5.19 -10.71 -14.73
N TYR A 221 4.76 -9.97 -13.72
CA TYR A 221 3.39 -10.02 -13.21
C TYR A 221 2.34 -9.68 -14.28
N GLU A 222 2.59 -8.65 -15.10
CA GLU A 222 1.66 -8.18 -16.12
C GLU A 222 1.62 -9.07 -17.38
N ASN A 223 2.76 -9.65 -17.79
CA ASN A 223 2.90 -10.30 -19.09
C ASN A 223 3.10 -11.83 -19.00
N ALA A 224 3.57 -12.34 -17.87
CA ALA A 224 3.93 -13.75 -17.67
C ALA A 224 3.66 -14.18 -16.22
N TYR A 225 2.41 -14.04 -15.77
CA TYR A 225 2.00 -14.31 -14.37
C TYR A 225 2.42 -15.70 -13.88
N ASP A 226 2.27 -16.75 -14.70
CA ASP A 226 2.64 -18.12 -14.31
C ASP A 226 4.11 -18.21 -13.88
N LYS A 227 5.00 -17.45 -14.53
CA LYS A 227 6.42 -17.38 -14.14
C LYS A 227 6.62 -16.58 -12.86
N TYR A 228 5.90 -15.48 -12.70
CA TYR A 228 5.95 -14.68 -11.46
C TYR A 228 5.54 -15.52 -10.25
N GLU A 229 4.50 -16.33 -10.40
CA GLU A 229 4.05 -17.27 -9.38
C GLU A 229 5.08 -18.39 -9.12
N GLU A 230 5.70 -18.93 -10.17
CA GLU A 230 6.78 -19.92 -10.06
C GLU A 230 7.98 -19.38 -9.26
N TYR A 231 8.44 -18.15 -9.56
CA TYR A 231 9.50 -17.48 -8.80
C TYR A 231 9.14 -17.31 -7.33
N TYR A 232 7.90 -16.94 -7.03
CA TYR A 232 7.45 -16.76 -5.65
C TYR A 232 7.51 -18.07 -4.86
N TYR A 233 6.86 -19.13 -5.37
CA TYR A 233 6.73 -20.38 -4.62
C TYR A 233 7.98 -21.25 -4.64
N THR A 234 8.83 -21.15 -5.67
CA THR A 234 9.97 -22.05 -5.86
C THR A 234 11.29 -21.41 -5.44
N GLU A 235 11.47 -20.11 -5.65
CA GLU A 235 12.75 -19.46 -5.37
C GLU A 235 12.68 -18.61 -4.10
N TYR A 236 11.66 -17.76 -3.98
CA TYR A 236 11.58 -16.82 -2.86
C TYR A 236 11.20 -17.48 -1.55
N ILE A 237 10.17 -18.34 -1.53
CA ILE A 237 9.78 -19.07 -0.30
C ILE A 237 10.91 -19.99 0.18
N ASP A 238 11.56 -20.74 -0.72
CA ASP A 238 12.70 -21.59 -0.38
C ASP A 238 13.84 -20.79 0.26
N LEU A 239 14.12 -19.57 -0.25
CA LEU A 239 15.12 -18.66 0.31
C LEU A 239 14.73 -18.17 1.71
N VAL A 240 13.48 -17.75 1.90
CA VAL A 240 12.99 -17.30 3.22
C VAL A 240 13.02 -18.45 4.24
N GLU A 241 12.61 -19.65 3.84
CA GLU A 241 12.65 -20.83 4.71
C GLU A 241 14.09 -21.21 5.08
N THR A 242 15.04 -21.16 4.15
CA THR A 242 16.46 -21.43 4.45
C THR A 242 17.10 -20.35 5.31
N GLU A 243 16.75 -19.08 5.13
CA GLU A 243 17.21 -18.01 6.03
C GLU A 243 16.62 -18.14 7.44
N GLU A 244 15.36 -18.57 7.57
CA GLU A 244 14.74 -18.87 8.87
C GLU A 244 15.37 -20.10 9.55
N GLU A 245 15.76 -21.13 8.80
CA GLU A 245 16.47 -22.30 9.34
C GLU A 245 17.89 -21.94 9.79
N ALA A 246 18.63 -21.19 8.97
CA ALA A 246 19.98 -20.75 9.32
C ALA A 246 20.00 -19.84 10.55
N THR A 247 19.02 -18.94 10.68
CA THR A 247 18.90 -18.08 11.88
C THR A 247 18.50 -18.86 13.13
N LYS A 248 17.67 -19.90 13.01
CA LYS A 248 17.40 -20.84 14.10
C LYS A 248 18.64 -21.64 14.50
N GLU A 249 19.39 -22.19 13.54
CA GLU A 249 20.61 -22.94 13.84
C GLU A 249 21.68 -22.06 14.54
N ILE A 250 21.83 -20.80 14.12
CA ILE A 250 22.74 -19.85 14.78
C ILE A 250 22.24 -19.51 16.20
N SER A 251 20.94 -19.33 16.38
CA SER A 251 20.35 -19.12 17.72
C SER A 251 20.58 -20.32 18.64
N ASP A 252 20.36 -21.53 18.15
CA ASP A 252 20.50 -22.77 18.92
C ASP A 252 21.98 -23.05 19.27
N THR A 253 22.90 -22.76 18.34
CA THR A 253 24.34 -22.89 18.59
C THR A 253 24.88 -21.86 19.58
N LEU A 254 24.42 -20.61 19.51
CA LEU A 254 24.77 -19.58 20.50
C LEU A 254 24.20 -19.88 21.89
N GLU A 255 23.01 -20.48 21.98
CA GLU A 255 22.45 -20.94 23.26
C GLU A 255 23.22 -22.12 23.86
N GLU A 256 23.70 -23.06 23.05
CA GLU A 256 24.51 -24.19 23.52
C GLU A 256 25.93 -23.74 23.93
N GLU A 257 26.57 -22.86 23.16
CA GLU A 257 27.88 -22.28 23.52
C GLU A 257 27.79 -21.44 24.81
N ALA A 258 26.71 -20.67 25.00
CA ALA A 258 26.50 -19.92 26.23
C ALA A 258 26.32 -20.83 27.46
N LYS A 259 25.64 -21.97 27.30
CA LYS A 259 25.48 -22.97 28.39
C LYS A 259 26.80 -23.66 28.75
N GLU A 260 27.64 -23.97 27.75
CA GLU A 260 28.98 -24.54 28.00
C GLU A 260 29.90 -23.55 28.72
N VAL A 261 29.91 -22.28 28.32
CA VAL A 261 30.72 -21.23 28.96
C VAL A 261 30.27 -20.97 30.40
N ILE A 262 28.96 -21.00 30.68
CA ILE A 262 28.42 -20.88 32.04
C ILE A 262 28.78 -22.12 32.89
N ALA A 263 28.80 -23.33 32.30
CA ALA A 263 29.19 -24.54 33.01
C ALA A 263 30.69 -24.55 33.38
N GLU A 264 31.58 -24.09 32.48
CA GLU A 264 33.01 -23.94 32.79
C GLU A 264 33.28 -22.83 33.83
N ALA A 265 32.52 -21.73 33.80
CA ALA A 265 32.64 -20.66 34.79
C ALA A 265 32.22 -21.11 36.21
N ILE A 266 31.21 -21.98 36.33
CA ILE A 266 30.75 -22.52 37.62
C ILE A 266 31.77 -23.49 38.23
N GLU A 267 32.53 -24.25 37.42
CA GLU A 267 33.62 -25.10 37.94
C GLU A 267 34.85 -24.27 38.35
N ALA A 268 35.10 -23.12 37.71
CA ALA A 268 36.24 -22.25 37.99
C ALA A 268 36.09 -21.37 39.25
N GLU A 269 34.87 -21.09 39.71
CA GLU A 269 34.62 -20.20 40.88
C GLU A 269 34.80 -20.85 42.27
N THR A 270 35.21 -22.12 42.34
CA THR A 270 35.59 -22.75 43.63
C THR A 270 37.06 -22.55 44.00
N SER A 271 37.64 -21.36 43.80
CA SER A 271 38.91 -20.98 44.46
C SER A 271 39.28 -19.49 44.31
N ILE A 272 39.23 -18.80 45.47
CA ILE A 272 40.16 -17.75 45.95
C ILE A 272 39.77 -16.26 45.76
N GLU A 273 39.82 -15.58 46.91
CA GLU A 273 39.69 -14.15 47.28
C GLU A 273 40.41 -13.09 46.41
N GLN A 274 39.83 -11.88 46.47
CA GLN A 274 40.27 -10.54 46.00
C GLN A 274 41.71 -10.12 46.41
N PRO A 275 42.26 -8.89 46.10
CA PRO A 275 41.82 -7.78 45.21
C PRO A 275 42.92 -7.14 44.30
N VAL A 276 42.45 -6.23 43.43
CA VAL A 276 43.07 -5.26 42.47
C VAL A 276 44.26 -4.44 43.05
N PRO A 277 45.27 -3.96 42.24
CA PRO A 277 45.16 -2.65 41.55
C PRO A 277 45.89 -2.50 40.18
N GLU A 278 45.18 -1.91 39.21
CA GLU A 278 45.52 -0.72 38.39
C GLU A 278 46.94 -0.51 37.80
N LYS A 279 47.07 -0.40 36.45
CA LYS A 279 47.63 0.77 35.71
C LYS A 279 47.99 0.52 34.22
N THR A 280 47.39 1.37 33.37
CA THR A 280 47.95 2.15 32.22
C THR A 280 48.72 1.50 31.06
N GLU A 281 48.32 1.94 29.84
CA GLU A 281 49.11 2.31 28.64
C GLU A 281 48.79 1.59 27.30
N LYS A 282 47.96 2.27 26.50
CA LYS A 282 48.03 2.62 25.06
C LYS A 282 48.94 1.79 24.12
N SER A 283 48.36 1.35 22.99
CA SER A 283 48.94 1.60 21.66
C SER A 283 47.97 1.36 20.47
N THR A 284 47.77 2.44 19.68
CA THR A 284 47.60 2.57 18.21
C THR A 284 46.57 1.74 17.44
N GLU A 285 45.45 2.37 17.04
CA GLU A 285 45.19 3.01 15.72
C GLU A 285 44.75 2.05 14.59
N LYS A 286 43.46 2.13 14.24
CA LYS A 286 43.06 2.41 12.86
C LYS A 286 41.70 3.14 12.80
N LYS A 287 41.74 4.21 12.03
CA LYS A 287 40.82 5.35 11.95
C LYS A 287 39.44 4.97 11.38
N VAL A 288 38.42 5.35 12.13
CA VAL A 288 37.00 5.44 11.75
C VAL A 288 36.80 6.73 10.95
N GLU A 289 35.95 6.73 9.93
CA GLU A 289 35.30 7.95 9.46
C GLU A 289 33.78 7.76 9.60
N LYS A 290 33.24 8.19 10.75
CA LYS A 290 31.82 8.49 10.93
C LYS A 290 31.69 9.78 11.74
N LEU A 291 30.71 10.56 11.30
CA LEU A 291 30.42 11.94 11.63
C LEU A 291 30.06 12.11 13.11
N VAL A 292 30.45 13.27 13.64
CA VAL A 292 30.34 13.71 15.04
C VAL A 292 28.88 13.78 15.51
N THR A 293 28.59 13.06 16.61
CA THR A 293 27.50 13.34 17.56
C THR A 293 28.07 13.09 18.96
N ASP A 294 27.86 14.04 19.88
CA ASP A 294 28.53 14.16 21.19
C ASP A 294 27.98 13.19 22.28
N PHE A 295 27.63 11.96 21.93
CA PHE A 295 27.17 10.95 22.90
C PHE A 295 28.29 9.95 23.21
N ASP A 296 28.80 9.99 24.44
CA ASP A 296 29.81 9.07 24.94
C ASP A 296 29.16 7.98 25.80
N GLU A 297 29.05 6.78 25.22
CA GLU A 297 28.38 5.62 25.80
C GLU A 297 29.04 5.15 27.10
N GLU A 298 30.38 5.22 27.20
CA GLU A 298 31.13 4.73 28.37
C GLU A 298 30.88 5.59 29.62
N THR A 299 30.63 6.89 29.42
CA THR A 299 30.41 7.84 30.52
C THR A 299 28.92 7.99 30.88
N PHE A 300 28.01 7.57 30.00
CA PHE A 300 26.56 7.73 30.20
C PHE A 300 25.96 6.69 31.16
N TRP A 301 26.45 5.45 31.15
CA TRP A 301 25.93 4.34 31.95
C TRP A 301 26.60 4.24 33.33
N THR A 302 26.04 4.93 34.32
CA THR A 302 26.42 4.77 35.73
C THR A 302 25.74 3.54 36.35
N GLU A 303 26.25 3.05 37.48
CA GLU A 303 25.64 1.92 38.22
C GLU A 303 24.14 2.14 38.48
N ASP A 304 23.74 3.36 38.86
CA ASP A 304 22.34 3.74 39.09
C ASP A 304 21.45 3.62 37.83
N LYS A 305 21.99 3.94 36.65
CA LYS A 305 21.24 3.88 35.38
C LYS A 305 21.17 2.46 34.83
N ILE A 306 22.19 1.65 35.07
CA ILE A 306 22.18 0.22 34.73
C ILE A 306 21.15 -0.50 35.61
N GLN A 307 21.06 -0.13 36.89
CA GLN A 307 20.01 -0.65 37.78
C GLN A 307 18.60 -0.22 37.32
N ALA A 308 18.41 1.05 36.94
CA ALA A 308 17.13 1.52 36.40
C ALA A 308 16.73 0.80 35.09
N LEU A 309 17.72 0.47 34.24
CA LEU A 309 17.50 -0.31 33.02
C LEU A 309 17.04 -1.74 33.32
N GLN A 310 17.63 -2.38 34.34
CA GLN A 310 17.23 -3.71 34.79
C GLN A 310 15.82 -3.72 35.36
N GLU A 311 15.49 -2.76 36.23
CA GLU A 311 14.15 -2.63 36.81
C GLU A 311 13.07 -2.39 35.74
N PHE A 312 13.37 -1.56 34.73
CA PHE A 312 12.45 -1.32 33.60
C PHE A 312 12.30 -2.56 32.71
N ALA A 313 13.39 -3.26 32.42
CA ALA A 313 13.36 -4.48 31.63
C ALA A 313 12.55 -5.60 32.31
N GLU A 314 12.67 -5.75 33.63
CA GLU A 314 11.88 -6.70 34.41
C GLU A 314 10.38 -6.32 34.44
N ALA A 315 10.06 -5.04 34.59
CA ALA A 315 8.68 -4.56 34.64
C ALA A 315 7.91 -4.77 33.32
N GLU A 316 8.59 -4.59 32.18
CA GLU A 316 8.00 -4.71 30.84
C GLU A 316 8.33 -6.05 30.13
N ASN A 317 8.97 -6.99 30.83
CA ASN A 317 9.33 -8.32 30.33
C ASN A 317 10.22 -8.29 29.06
N LEU A 318 11.30 -7.50 29.13
CA LEU A 318 12.24 -7.24 28.04
C LEU A 318 13.63 -7.83 28.31
N LYS A 319 14.39 -8.05 27.24
CA LYS A 319 15.80 -8.45 27.26
C LYS A 319 16.68 -7.21 27.53
N VAL A 320 17.41 -7.23 28.63
CA VAL A 320 18.23 -6.10 29.13
C VAL A 320 19.28 -5.65 28.10
N GLU A 321 19.96 -6.59 27.45
CA GLU A 321 21.02 -6.30 26.48
C GLU A 321 20.48 -5.61 25.21
N GLU A 322 19.40 -6.14 24.65
CA GLU A 322 18.75 -5.56 23.46
C GLU A 322 18.13 -4.19 23.78
N LEU A 323 17.54 -4.03 24.97
CA LEU A 323 17.01 -2.75 25.41
C LEU A 323 18.11 -1.69 25.52
N LYS A 324 19.29 -2.05 26.02
CA LYS A 324 20.45 -1.15 26.10
C LYS A 324 20.86 -0.64 24.71
N VAL A 325 20.90 -1.53 23.72
CA VAL A 325 21.22 -1.20 22.32
C VAL A 325 20.21 -0.22 21.75
N VAL A 326 18.91 -0.51 21.91
CA VAL A 326 17.83 0.34 21.40
C VAL A 326 17.83 1.73 22.06
N VAL A 327 18.07 1.80 23.37
CA VAL A 327 18.17 3.06 24.12
C VAL A 327 19.39 3.86 23.67
N ASN A 328 20.55 3.23 23.50
CA ASN A 328 21.77 3.87 22.99
C ASN A 328 21.55 4.45 21.59
N GLU A 329 20.94 3.67 20.69
CA GLU A 329 20.68 4.10 19.31
C GLU A 329 19.68 5.25 19.27
N TYR A 330 18.64 5.22 20.11
CA TYR A 330 17.69 6.33 20.26
C TYR A 330 18.38 7.59 20.82
N LEU A 331 19.18 7.47 21.88
CA LEU A 331 19.88 8.59 22.51
C LEU A 331 20.92 9.24 21.59
N PHE A 332 21.54 8.43 20.72
CA PHE A 332 22.50 8.88 19.73
C PHE A 332 21.84 9.52 18.50
N SER A 333 20.77 8.92 17.99
CA SER A 333 20.16 9.32 16.72
C SER A 333 19.00 10.32 16.84
N GLU A 334 18.42 10.44 18.04
CA GLU A 334 17.17 11.17 18.34
C GLU A 334 15.98 10.78 17.43
N LYS A 335 16.06 9.61 16.77
CA LYS A 335 15.01 9.07 15.91
C LYS A 335 14.28 7.95 16.66
N PRO A 336 12.95 7.84 16.49
CA PRO A 336 12.20 6.75 17.11
C PRO A 336 12.74 5.39 16.67
N PRO A 337 12.91 4.43 17.58
CA PRO A 337 13.47 3.13 17.24
C PRO A 337 12.53 2.37 16.29
N LEU A 338 13.10 1.54 15.42
CA LEU A 338 12.34 0.77 14.45
C LEU A 338 11.47 -0.26 15.15
N ARG A 339 10.32 -0.57 14.55
CA ARG A 339 9.36 -1.54 15.10
C ARG A 339 9.98 -2.91 15.35
N ASP A 340 10.89 -3.33 14.46
CA ASP A 340 11.54 -4.63 14.54
C ASP A 340 12.60 -4.66 15.65
N ASP A 341 13.29 -3.55 15.91
CA ASP A 341 14.28 -3.48 16.98
C ASP A 341 13.61 -3.44 18.36
N VAL A 342 12.47 -2.73 18.49
CA VAL A 342 11.62 -2.81 19.69
C VAL A 342 11.05 -4.22 19.88
N ALA A 343 10.64 -4.91 18.81
CA ALA A 343 10.14 -6.28 18.90
C ALA A 343 11.21 -7.29 19.34
N LYS A 344 12.49 -7.08 18.98
CA LYS A 344 13.63 -7.91 19.43
C LYS A 344 13.89 -7.81 20.94
N THR A 345 13.56 -6.67 21.55
CA THR A 345 13.68 -6.49 23.01
C THR A 345 12.71 -7.36 23.80
N MET A 346 11.67 -7.93 23.21
CA MET A 346 10.66 -8.71 23.94
C MET A 346 11.14 -10.14 24.22
N LEU A 347 10.87 -10.66 25.42
CA LEU A 347 11.21 -12.05 25.79
C LEU A 347 10.41 -13.10 24.99
N GLU A 348 9.14 -12.81 24.73
CA GLU A 348 8.29 -13.62 23.84
C GLU A 348 7.80 -12.75 22.66
N ARG A 349 8.02 -13.23 21.42
CA ARG A 349 7.58 -12.51 20.22
C ARG A 349 6.05 -12.59 20.11
N PRO A 350 5.32 -11.46 20.22
CA PRO A 350 3.86 -11.49 20.15
C PRO A 350 3.38 -11.89 18.75
N LYS A 351 2.16 -12.42 18.67
CA LYS A 351 1.56 -12.81 17.38
C LYS A 351 1.40 -11.58 16.46
N LEU A 352 1.43 -11.79 15.14
CA LEU A 352 1.34 -10.73 14.11
C LEU A 352 0.15 -9.75 14.31
N SER A 353 -0.94 -10.24 14.91
CA SER A 353 -2.13 -9.46 15.27
C SER A 353 -1.92 -8.48 16.43
N GLU A 354 -1.05 -8.83 17.39
CA GLU A 354 -0.80 -8.06 18.62
C GLU A 354 0.37 -7.07 18.45
N LEU A 355 1.28 -7.34 17.51
CA LEU A 355 2.39 -6.45 17.10
C LEU A 355 1.91 -5.04 16.72
N LYS A 356 0.73 -4.92 16.10
CA LYS A 356 0.16 -3.62 15.69
C LYS A 356 -0.27 -2.72 16.86
N THR A 357 -0.50 -3.29 18.03
CA THR A 357 -0.96 -2.58 19.24
C THR A 357 0.09 -2.51 20.34
N VAL A 358 0.88 -3.57 20.53
CA VAL A 358 1.87 -3.65 21.62
C VAL A 358 3.14 -2.87 21.30
N VAL A 359 3.66 -2.98 20.07
CA VAL A 359 4.92 -2.32 19.68
C VAL A 359 4.84 -0.80 19.75
N PRO A 360 3.78 -0.11 19.27
CA PRO A 360 3.69 1.34 19.41
C PRO A 360 3.66 1.81 20.87
N SER A 361 2.91 1.11 21.73
CA SER A 361 2.83 1.44 23.16
C SER A 361 4.17 1.23 23.86
N LEU A 362 4.89 0.16 23.52
CA LEU A 362 6.21 -0.12 24.07
C LEU A 362 7.27 0.88 23.57
N THR A 363 7.19 1.27 22.29
CA THR A 363 8.05 2.31 21.70
C THR A 363 7.91 3.62 22.46
N GLU A 364 6.69 4.05 22.78
CA GLU A 364 6.43 5.26 23.57
C GLU A 364 7.03 5.17 24.98
N LYS A 365 6.90 4.02 25.65
CA LYS A 365 7.49 3.79 26.98
C LYS A 365 9.02 3.81 26.96
N ILE A 366 9.65 3.15 25.98
CA ILE A 366 11.11 3.11 25.83
C ILE A 366 11.66 4.51 25.54
N MET A 367 11.00 5.29 24.67
CA MET A 367 11.39 6.68 24.40
C MET A 367 11.22 7.57 25.64
N ALA A 368 10.15 7.40 26.41
CA ALA A 368 9.95 8.12 27.66
C ALA A 368 11.05 7.81 28.67
N PHE A 369 11.33 6.52 28.89
CA PHE A 369 12.41 6.07 29.77
C PHE A 369 13.79 6.61 29.33
N ALA A 370 14.10 6.56 28.03
CA ALA A 370 15.35 7.10 27.51
C ALA A 370 15.46 8.63 27.68
N ASN A 371 14.36 9.36 27.54
CA ASN A 371 14.33 10.80 27.79
C ASN A 371 14.50 11.14 29.28
N ASP A 372 13.93 10.33 30.19
CA ASP A 372 14.10 10.49 31.64
C ASP A 372 15.56 10.25 32.05
N LEU A 373 16.24 9.28 31.43
CA LEU A 373 17.68 9.05 31.63
C LEU A 373 18.58 10.20 31.13
N LYS A 374 18.08 11.05 30.22
CA LYS A 374 18.78 12.23 29.67
C LYS A 374 18.65 13.46 30.57
N ASN A 375 17.60 13.57 31.38
CA ASN A 375 17.33 14.73 32.25
C ASN A 375 16.86 14.30 33.66
N PRO A 376 17.76 14.20 34.65
CA PRO A 376 17.39 13.80 36.02
C PRO A 376 16.60 14.86 36.83
N GLU A 377 16.16 15.99 36.25
CA GLU A 377 15.48 17.09 36.96
C GLU A 377 14.18 17.60 36.26
N ALA A 378 13.36 16.72 35.68
CA ALA A 378 12.09 17.14 35.05
C ALA A 378 10.80 16.82 35.84
N GLU A 379 10.89 16.31 37.06
CA GLU A 379 9.75 16.20 37.97
C GLU A 379 10.11 16.68 39.39
N ALA A 380 9.82 17.95 39.65
CA ALA A 380 9.59 18.52 40.98
C ALA A 380 8.30 19.36 40.95
#